data_AF-X1ISR0-F1
#
_entry.id   AF-X1ISR0-F1
#
_cell.length_a   1.000
_cell.length_b   1.000
_cell.length_c   1.000
_cell.angle_alpha   90.00
_cell.angle_beta   90.00
_cell.angle_gamma   90.00
#
_symmetry.space_group_name_H-M   'P 1'
#
loop_
_entity.id
_entity.type
_entity.pdbx_description
1 polymer ?
#
loop_
_entity_poly.entity_id
_entity_poly.type
_entity_poly.pdbx_seq_one_letter_code
_entity_poly.pdbx_strand_id
1 'polypeptide(L)'
;VPKLGAIISTIPTPLIGGISIVLFGMIASIGIRTVVEHKVDFSRSRNLLISAVVLVLGLGGAVLSIPLGDAKVEIAGMALGAIVGIILNKVLPE
;
A
#
# COMPACT_ATOMS: atom_id res chain seq x y z
N VAL A 1 -18.24 9.49 28.99
CA VAL A 1 -17.30 8.57 28.30
C VAL A 1 -17.72 7.13 28.55
N PRO A 2 -17.83 6.28 27.51
CA PRO A 2 -18.07 4.85 27.73
C PRO A 2 -16.95 4.27 28.61
N LYS A 3 -17.26 3.35 29.54
CA LYS A 3 -16.28 2.76 30.48
C LYS A 3 -15.04 2.19 29.77
N LEU A 4 -15.23 1.65 28.57
CA LEU A 4 -14.17 1.12 27.71
C LEU A 4 -13.25 2.23 27.17
N GLY A 5 -13.80 3.40 26.82
CA GLY A 5 -13.04 4.55 26.33
C GLY A 5 -12.18 5.20 27.42
N ALA A 6 -12.61 5.13 28.68
CA ALA A 6 -11.80 5.60 29.80
C ALA A 6 -10.54 4.75 30.01
N ILE A 7 -10.63 3.43 29.81
CA ILE A 7 -9.49 2.50 29.91
C ILE A 7 -8.50 2.74 28.76
N ILE A 8 -8.99 2.93 27.54
CA ILE A 8 -8.15 3.24 26.36
C ILE A 8 -7.46 4.60 26.54
N SER A 9 -8.13 5.58 27.15
CA SER A 9 -7.55 6.89 27.45
C SER A 9 -6.45 6.85 28.52
N THR A 10 -6.35 5.77 29.30
CA THR A 10 -5.24 5.56 30.24
C THR A 10 -3.95 5.14 29.52
N ILE A 11 -4.04 4.69 28.26
CA ILE A 11 -2.87 4.32 27.45
C ILE A 11 -2.17 5.62 27.01
N PRO A 12 -0.88 5.82 27.35
CA PRO A 12 -0.13 6.99 26.92
C PRO A 12 -0.07 7.11 25.40
N THR A 13 -0.22 8.33 24.88
CA THR A 13 -0.13 8.64 23.44
C THR A 13 1.17 8.14 22.76
N PRO A 14 2.35 8.12 23.42
CA PRO A 14 3.57 7.57 22.80
C PRO A 14 3.47 6.06 22.48
N LEU A 15 2.74 5.28 23.27
CA LEU A 15 2.57 3.83 23.06
C LEU A 15 1.68 3.53 21.85
N ILE A 16 0.61 4.31 21.67
CA ILE A 16 -0.29 4.18 20.53
C ILE A 16 0.47 4.44 19.22
N GLY A 17 1.38 5.42 19.22
CA GLY A 17 2.28 5.67 18.09
C GLY A 17 3.21 4.50 17.82
N GLY A 18 3.86 3.96 18.86
CA GLY A 18 4.78 2.82 18.74
C GLY A 18 4.11 1.55 18.20
N ILE A 19 2.94 1.20 18.74
CA ILE A 19 2.16 0.04 18.27
C ILE A 19 1.74 0.24 16.81
N SER A 20 1.32 1.45 16.43
CA SER A 20 0.95 1.75 15.04
C SER A 20 2.11 1.55 14.07
N ILE A 21 3.32 2.00 14.44
CA ILE A 21 4.54 1.81 13.63
C ILE A 21 4.83 0.32 13.45
N VAL A 22 4.74 -0.49 14.52
CA VAL A 22 4.96 -1.93 14.44
C VAL A 22 3.92 -2.62 13.56
N LEU A 23 2.64 -2.26 13.71
CA LEU A 23 1.56 -2.83 12.91
C LEU A 23 1.72 -2.52 11.42
N PHE A 24 1.94 -1.26 11.05
CA PHE A 24 2.17 -0.88 9.66
C PHE A 24 3.47 -1.47 9.10
N GLY A 25 4.53 -1.55 9.92
CA GLY A 25 5.79 -2.19 9.54
C GLY A 25 5.64 -3.69 9.27
N MET A 26 4.83 -4.40 10.05
CA MET A 26 4.50 -5.81 9.79
C MET A 26 3.72 -5.99 8.48
N ILE A 27 2.73 -5.14 8.21
CA ILE A 27 1.97 -5.20 6.95
C ILE A 27 2.90 -5.04 5.73
N ALA A 28 3.82 -4.07 5.77
CA ALA A 28 4.82 -3.89 4.72
C ALA A 28 5.76 -5.10 4.58
N SER A 29 6.22 -5.64 5.72
CA SER A 29 7.08 -6.82 5.75
C SER A 29 6.41 -8.07 5.16
N ILE A 30 5.10 -8.25 5.42
CA ILE A 30 4.31 -9.34 4.83
C ILE A 30 4.27 -9.22 3.31
N GLY A 31 4.12 -8.00 2.75
CA GLY A 31 4.17 -7.78 1.31
C GLY A 31 5.50 -8.22 0.70
N ILE A 32 6.64 -7.85 1.32
CA ILE A 32 7.97 -8.28 0.88
C ILE A 32 8.10 -9.80 0.98
N ARG A 33 7.63 -10.40 2.07
CA ARG A 33 7.64 -11.85 2.26
C ARG A 33 6.90 -12.57 1.15
N THR A 34 5.72 -12.08 0.75
CA THR A 34 4.95 -12.66 -0.36
C THR A 34 5.75 -12.66 -1.66
N VAL A 35 6.45 -11.58 -1.98
CA VAL A 35 7.31 -11.50 -3.19
C VAL A 35 8.42 -12.55 -3.16
N VAL A 36 9.05 -12.75 -2.00
CA VAL A 36 10.14 -13.71 -1.81
C VAL A 36 9.61 -15.15 -1.85
N GLU A 37 8.49 -15.45 -1.20
CA GLU A 37 7.86 -16.78 -1.19
C GLU A 37 7.44 -17.23 -2.60
N HIS A 38 6.95 -16.30 -3.42
CA HIS A 38 6.62 -16.55 -4.83
C HIS A 38 7.84 -16.56 -5.75
N LYS A 39 9.07 -16.39 -5.21
CA LYS A 39 10.33 -16.38 -5.96
C LYS A 39 10.31 -15.44 -7.17
N VAL A 40 9.81 -14.21 -6.99
CA VAL A 40 9.80 -13.22 -8.06
C VAL A 40 11.24 -12.89 -8.48
N ASP A 41 11.56 -13.18 -9.73
CA ASP A 41 12.88 -12.90 -10.29
C ASP A 41 13.01 -11.41 -10.66
N PHE A 42 13.78 -10.67 -9.87
CA PHE A 42 14.10 -9.26 -10.10
C PHE A 42 15.25 -9.03 -11.08
N SER A 43 15.96 -10.07 -11.52
CA SER A 43 16.96 -9.96 -12.59
C SER A 43 16.29 -9.71 -13.95
N ARG A 44 15.01 -10.06 -14.09
CA ARG A 44 14.20 -9.66 -15.25
C ARG A 44 13.80 -8.20 -15.14
N SER A 45 14.25 -7.38 -16.08
CA SER A 45 13.94 -5.94 -16.15
C SER A 45 12.44 -5.64 -16.11
N ARG A 46 11.60 -6.53 -16.67
CA ARG A 46 10.13 -6.43 -16.60
C ARG A 46 9.62 -6.43 -15.15
N ASN A 47 9.98 -7.42 -14.35
CA ASN A 47 9.51 -7.54 -12.97
C ASN A 47 10.03 -6.40 -12.09
N LEU A 48 11.29 -6.00 -12.32
CA LEU A 48 11.90 -4.86 -11.66
C LEU A 48 11.14 -3.56 -11.98
N LEU A 49 10.80 -3.33 -13.24
CA LEU A 49 10.07 -2.13 -13.67
C LEU A 49 8.64 -2.10 -13.12
N ILE A 50 7.92 -3.23 -13.16
CA ILE A 50 6.57 -3.33 -12.58
C ILE A 50 6.61 -2.99 -11.08
N SER A 51 7.53 -3.61 -10.34
CA SER A 51 7.70 -3.36 -8.90
C SER A 51 8.04 -1.89 -8.62
N ALA A 52 8.96 -1.30 -9.37
CA ALA A 52 9.35 0.10 -9.22
C ALA A 52 8.17 1.05 -9.44
N VAL A 53 7.36 0.85 -10.48
CA VAL A 53 6.19 1.70 -10.76
C VAL A 53 5.12 1.54 -9.68
N VAL A 54 4.83 0.32 -9.24
CA VAL A 54 3.86 0.07 -8.17
C VAL A 54 4.30 0.72 -6.86
N LEU A 55 5.60 0.64 -6.52
CA LEU A 55 6.16 1.28 -5.33
C LEU A 55 6.11 2.81 -5.42
N VAL A 56 6.45 3.40 -6.56
CA VAL A 56 6.42 4.86 -6.76
C VAL A 56 4.98 5.39 -6.68
N LEU A 57 4.01 4.73 -7.33
CA LEU A 57 2.62 5.17 -7.29
C LEU A 57 1.95 4.90 -5.93
N GLY A 58 2.26 3.76 -5.31
CA GLY A 58 1.72 3.34 -4.02
C GLY A 58 2.23 4.17 -2.85
N LEU A 59 3.55 4.38 -2.76
CA LEU A 59 4.18 5.15 -1.68
C LEU A 59 4.23 6.65 -1.98
N GLY A 60 4.31 7.04 -3.25
CA GLY A 60 4.40 8.44 -3.68
C GLY A 60 3.09 9.23 -3.55
N GLY A 61 2.01 8.59 -3.09
CA GLY A 61 0.74 9.27 -2.82
C GLY A 61 0.07 9.81 -4.08
N ALA A 62 0.27 9.17 -5.23
CA ALA A 62 -0.37 9.58 -6.48
C ALA A 62 -1.89 9.41 -6.36
N VAL A 63 -2.64 10.51 -6.38
CA VAL A 63 -4.11 10.47 -6.34
C VAL A 63 -4.64 10.81 -7.72
N LEU A 64 -5.42 9.90 -8.28
CA LEU A 64 -6.16 10.13 -9.52
C LEU A 64 -7.61 10.43 -9.16
N SER A 65 -7.96 11.71 -9.21
CA SER A 65 -9.34 12.17 -9.05
C SER A 65 -9.99 12.19 -10.43
N ILE A 66 -10.87 11.23 -10.70
CA ILE A 66 -11.62 11.16 -11.96
C ILE A 66 -13.00 11.76 -11.69
N PRO A 67 -13.35 12.91 -12.29
CA PRO A 67 -14.70 13.44 -12.18
C PRO A 67 -15.64 12.59 -13.06
N LEU A 68 -16.45 11.75 -12.43
CA LEU A 68 -17.54 11.00 -13.08
C LEU A 68 -18.87 11.69 -12.76
N GLY A 69 -19.23 12.71 -13.54
CA GLY A 69 -20.47 13.47 -13.32
C GLY A 69 -20.49 14.14 -11.94
N ASP A 70 -21.54 13.87 -11.14
CA ASP A 70 -21.72 14.44 -9.79
C ASP A 70 -20.94 13.71 -8.68
N ALA A 71 -20.27 12.59 -8.99
CA ALA A 71 -19.45 11.84 -8.03
C ALA A 71 -17.96 12.00 -8.36
N LYS A 72 -17.22 12.64 -7.45
CA LYS A 72 -15.74 12.65 -7.49
C LYS A 72 -15.25 11.30 -6.96
N VAL A 73 -14.77 10.44 -7.87
CA VAL A 73 -14.12 9.18 -7.48
C VAL A 73 -12.63 9.47 -7.37
N GLU A 74 -12.11 9.44 -6.15
CA GLU A 74 -10.69 9.59 -5.86
C GLU A 74 -10.07 8.22 -5.64
N ILE A 75 -9.18 7.81 -6.55
CA ILE A 75 -8.40 6.59 -6.39
C ILE A 75 -7.12 6.97 -5.65
N ALA A 76 -7.02 6.52 -4.40
CA ALA A 76 -5.83 6.71 -3.57
C ALA A 76 -4.63 5.92 -4.11
N GLY A 77 -3.41 6.41 -3.84
CA GLY A 77 -2.16 5.92 -4.43
C GLY A 77 -1.92 4.42 -4.34
N MET A 78 -2.30 3.76 -3.23
CA MET A 78 -2.18 2.30 -3.11
C MET A 78 -3.08 1.56 -4.12
N ALA A 79 -4.33 2.01 -4.29
CA ALA A 79 -5.26 1.43 -5.24
C ALA A 79 -4.83 1.71 -6.69
N LEU A 80 -4.36 2.92 -6.96
CA LEU A 80 -3.81 3.29 -8.27
C LEU A 80 -2.59 2.44 -8.62
N GLY A 81 -1.64 2.29 -7.69
CA GLY A 81 -0.46 1.46 -7.87
C GLY A 81 -0.81 0.00 -8.17
N ALA A 82 -1.79 -0.57 -7.46
CA ALA A 82 -2.25 -1.93 -7.73
C ALA A 82 -2.86 -2.09 -9.12
N ILE A 83 -3.73 -1.16 -9.54
CA ILE A 83 -4.36 -1.18 -10.87
C ILE A 83 -3.29 -1.08 -11.97
N VAL A 84 -2.39 -0.11 -11.85
CA VAL A 84 -1.30 0.09 -12.82
C VAL A 84 -0.36 -1.11 -12.86
N GLY A 85 -0.05 -1.70 -11.70
CA GLY A 85 0.75 -2.93 -11.62
C GLY A 85 0.12 -4.11 -12.35
N ILE A 86 -1.19 -4.33 -12.19
CA ILE A 86 -1.93 -5.38 -12.89
C ILE A 86 -1.93 -5.13 -14.41
N ILE A 87 -2.16 -3.88 -14.83
CA ILE A 87 -2.15 -3.49 -16.24
C ILE A 87 -0.76 -3.72 -16.86
N LEU A 88 0.30 -3.21 -16.22
CA LEU A 88 1.67 -3.37 -16.69
C LEU A 88 2.08 -4.84 -16.77
N ASN A 89 1.71 -5.66 -15.78
CA ASN A 89 1.99 -7.09 -15.81
C ASN A 89 1.31 -7.81 -16.98
N LYS A 90 0.17 -7.31 -17.46
CA LYS A 90 -0.57 -7.89 -18.59
C LYS A 90 -0.13 -7.34 -19.96
N VAL A 91 0.33 -6.09 -20.01
CA VAL A 91 0.74 -5.41 -21.26
C VAL A 91 2.18 -5.75 -21.64
N LEU A 92 3.10 -5.93 -20.67
CA LEU A 92 4.48 -6.27 -20.98
C LEU A 92 4.59 -7.78 -21.29
N PRO A 93 4.94 -8.18 -22.53
CA PRO A 93 5.24 -9.56 -22.87
C PRO A 93 6.59 -10.02 -22.27
N GLU A 94 6.80 -11.35 -22.20
CA GLU A 94 7.97 -12.03 -21.62
C GLU A 94 9.32 -11.56 -22.17
#